data_AF-A0AAD3UK99-F1
#
_entry.id   AF-A0AAD3UK99-F1
#
_cell.length_a   1.000
_cell.length_b   1.000
_cell.length_c   1.000
_cell.angle_alpha   90.00
_cell.angle_beta   90.00
_cell.angle_gamma   90.00
#
_symmetry.space_group_name_H-M   'P 1'
#
loop_
_entity.id
_entity.type
_entity.pdbx_description
1 polymer ?
#
loop_
_entity_poly.entity_id
_entity_poly.type
_entity_poly.pdbx_seq_one_letter_code
_entity_poly.pdbx_strand_id
1 'polypeptide(L)'
;MREQTRVYTSALPRINLQFLAGMQRKLVDSSPKTQIFCDTESGRVYFSMVSGGYSATINGVMRVIGITITRAGFGYRRWYICPHCGGRVAKLFIGRKDIGCRKCWSLHYASQSEDETARLRRSVWKQRHDLWGDDYPPAGSLLNSPLKFPKPAGMRWDTFEKKRSRLLKTESAYWRLKEPRDAKGFARVMRKAEASMRSFERASKKANTRLSVEHVRAKI
;
A
#
# COMPACT_ATOMS: atom_id res chain seq x y z
N MET A 1 -2.01 -28.45 -2.85
CA MET A 1 -1.57 -27.04 -2.94
C MET A 1 -1.23 -26.78 -4.40
N ARG A 2 -1.92 -25.87 -5.11
CA ARG A 2 -1.65 -25.63 -6.54
C ARG A 2 -0.25 -25.06 -6.71
N GLU A 3 0.53 -25.59 -7.65
CA GLU A 3 1.85 -25.06 -7.97
C GLU A 3 1.72 -23.61 -8.45
N GLN A 4 2.61 -22.75 -7.94
CA GLN A 4 2.59 -21.34 -8.27
C GLN A 4 3.15 -21.13 -9.68
N THR A 5 2.27 -20.98 -10.66
CA THR A 5 2.67 -20.76 -12.07
C THR A 5 3.11 -19.33 -12.38
N ARG A 6 2.87 -18.37 -11.47
CA ARG A 6 3.13 -16.94 -11.69
C ARG A 6 4.12 -16.36 -10.68
N VAL A 7 5.11 -15.63 -11.21
CA VAL A 7 6.03 -14.81 -10.40
C VAL A 7 5.44 -13.42 -10.24
N TYR A 8 5.41 -12.91 -9.00
CA TYR A 8 4.82 -11.61 -8.68
C TYR A 8 5.87 -10.53 -8.48
N THR A 9 5.47 -9.27 -8.66
CA THR A 9 6.34 -8.10 -8.40
C THR A 9 6.81 -7.98 -6.95
N SER A 10 6.17 -8.67 -6.00
CA SER A 10 6.58 -8.72 -4.60
C SER A 10 7.63 -9.81 -4.31
N ALA A 11 7.86 -10.73 -5.25
CA ALA A 11 8.78 -11.85 -5.07
C ALA A 11 10.23 -11.51 -5.44
N LEU A 12 10.48 -10.31 -6.00
CA LEU A 12 11.82 -9.86 -6.38
C LEU A 12 12.15 -8.53 -5.72
N PRO A 13 13.42 -8.33 -5.29
CA PRO A 13 13.91 -7.03 -4.88
C PRO A 13 13.74 -6.00 -6.00
N ARG A 14 13.49 -4.75 -5.61
CA ARG A 14 13.13 -3.68 -6.55
C ARG A 14 13.96 -2.44 -6.35
N ILE A 15 14.40 -1.85 -7.46
CA ILE A 15 15.03 -0.55 -7.52
C ILE A 15 13.94 0.48 -7.80
N ASN A 16 13.68 1.35 -6.82
CA ASN A 16 12.66 2.40 -6.91
C ASN A 16 13.28 3.79 -6.80
N LEU A 17 12.48 4.83 -7.00
CA LEU A 17 12.95 6.22 -6.93
C LEU A 17 13.58 6.61 -5.59
N GLN A 18 13.10 6.08 -4.47
CA GLN A 18 13.72 6.34 -3.15
C GLN A 18 15.12 5.75 -3.08
N PHE A 19 15.30 4.53 -3.61
CA PHE A 19 16.60 3.90 -3.73
C PHE A 19 17.53 4.73 -4.61
N LEU A 20 17.07 5.21 -5.77
CA LEU A 20 17.87 6.12 -6.61
C LEU A 20 18.22 7.41 -5.91
N ALA A 21 17.31 8.03 -5.16
CA ALA A 21 17.62 9.26 -4.42
C ALA A 21 18.65 9.01 -3.31
N GLY A 22 18.60 7.85 -2.65
CA GLY A 22 19.61 7.41 -1.68
C GLY A 22 20.96 7.15 -2.34
N MET A 23 20.96 6.43 -3.45
CA MET A 23 22.15 6.12 -4.24
C MET A 23 22.82 7.37 -4.81
N GLN A 24 22.05 8.27 -5.42
CA GLN A 24 22.57 9.53 -5.97
C GLN A 24 23.22 10.38 -4.90
N ARG A 25 22.61 10.54 -3.72
CA ARG A 25 23.25 11.26 -2.61
C ARG A 25 24.61 10.66 -2.25
N LYS A 26 24.71 9.33 -2.13
CA LYS A 26 25.97 8.66 -1.80
C LYS A 26 27.04 8.81 -2.90
N LEU A 27 26.62 8.81 -4.16
CA LEU A 27 27.53 8.85 -5.31
C LEU A 27 27.90 10.28 -5.75
N VAL A 28 27.16 11.32 -5.36
CA VAL A 28 27.46 12.72 -5.69
C VAL A 28 28.69 13.22 -4.93
N ASP A 29 28.85 12.82 -3.67
CA ASP A 29 30.00 13.24 -2.82
C ASP A 29 31.23 12.33 -3.01
N SER A 30 31.19 11.48 -4.03
CA SER A 30 32.12 10.38 -4.23
C SER A 30 33.01 10.60 -5.44
N SER A 31 34.28 10.20 -5.36
CA SER A 31 35.17 10.15 -6.52
C SER A 31 34.54 9.31 -7.66
N PRO A 32 34.82 9.60 -8.95
CA PRO A 32 34.17 8.98 -10.11
C PRO A 32 34.31 7.44 -10.24
N LYS A 33 35.03 6.78 -9.34
CA LYS A 33 35.16 5.32 -9.25
C LYS A 33 34.49 4.71 -8.02
N THR A 34 33.81 5.50 -7.18
CA THR A 34 33.16 4.95 -5.99
C THR A 34 32.03 4.04 -6.38
N GLN A 35 32.11 2.80 -5.90
CA GLN A 35 31.05 1.83 -6.01
C GLN A 35 30.29 1.79 -4.69
N ILE A 36 28.96 1.82 -4.78
CA ILE A 36 28.11 1.50 -3.65
C ILE A 36 27.51 0.12 -3.87
N PHE A 37 27.18 -0.59 -2.81
CA PHE A 37 26.49 -1.87 -2.92
C PHE A 37 25.26 -1.93 -2.03
N CYS A 38 24.34 -2.82 -2.38
CA CYS A 38 23.28 -3.25 -1.49
C CYS A 38 23.10 -4.76 -1.56
N ASP A 39 22.80 -5.36 -0.42
CA ASP A 39 22.46 -6.77 -0.34
C ASP A 39 20.96 -6.94 -0.58
N THR A 40 20.62 -7.92 -1.41
CA THR A 40 19.24 -8.28 -1.74
C THR A 40 19.06 -9.78 -1.67
N GLU A 41 17.82 -10.25 -1.60
CA GLU A 41 17.48 -11.69 -1.65
C GLU A 41 17.98 -12.38 -2.94
N SER A 42 18.28 -11.61 -3.99
CA SER A 42 18.82 -12.12 -5.26
C SER A 42 20.35 -12.06 -5.35
N GLY A 43 21.01 -11.49 -4.34
CA GLY A 43 22.45 -11.29 -4.30
C GLY A 43 22.85 -9.83 -4.02
N ARG A 44 24.15 -9.60 -3.90
CA ARG A 44 24.74 -8.27 -3.76
C ARG A 44 24.77 -7.57 -5.11
N VAL A 45 24.26 -6.34 -5.14
CA VAL A 45 24.27 -5.49 -6.34
C VAL A 45 25.20 -4.32 -6.12
N TYR A 46 26.16 -4.17 -7.02
CA TYR A 46 27.10 -3.06 -7.06
C TYR A 46 26.60 -1.99 -8.04
N PHE A 47 26.71 -0.73 -7.66
CA PHE A 47 26.33 0.41 -8.49
C PHE A 47 27.48 1.38 -8.60
N SER A 48 27.69 1.90 -9.82
CA SER A 48 28.64 2.98 -10.08
C SER A 48 28.03 4.00 -11.04
N MET A 49 28.48 5.25 -10.96
CA MET A 49 28.06 6.29 -11.89
C MET A 49 28.63 6.05 -13.28
N VAL A 50 27.80 6.25 -14.30
CA VAL A 50 28.24 6.30 -15.71
C VAL A 50 27.55 7.47 -16.41
N SER A 51 28.04 7.85 -17.59
CA SER A 51 27.39 8.92 -18.37
C SER A 51 25.91 8.58 -18.64
N GLY A 52 25.00 9.49 -18.27
CA GLY A 52 23.56 9.33 -18.51
C GLY A 52 22.82 8.37 -17.56
N GLY A 53 23.46 7.85 -16.51
CA GLY A 53 22.80 6.94 -15.59
C GLY A 53 23.75 6.30 -14.57
N TYR A 54 23.59 5.00 -14.36
CA TYR A 54 24.44 4.21 -13.49
C TYR A 54 24.61 2.80 -14.05
N SER A 55 25.76 2.18 -13.78
CA SER A 55 25.93 0.75 -13.99
C SER A 55 25.43 0.01 -12.76
N ALA A 56 24.88 -1.18 -12.96
CA ALA A 56 24.49 -2.10 -11.91
C ALA A 56 25.02 -3.49 -12.24
N THR A 57 25.82 -4.05 -11.33
CA THR A 57 26.43 -5.36 -11.48
C THR A 57 25.87 -6.30 -10.43
N ILE A 58 25.27 -7.40 -10.89
CA ILE A 58 24.77 -8.48 -10.04
C ILE A 58 25.33 -9.81 -10.54
N ASN A 59 25.92 -10.61 -9.65
CA ASN A 59 26.42 -11.96 -9.96
C ASN A 59 27.29 -12.01 -11.24
N GLY A 60 28.14 -11.01 -11.43
CA GLY A 60 29.04 -10.89 -12.60
C GLY A 60 28.41 -10.27 -13.86
N VAL A 61 27.10 -10.06 -13.90
CA VAL A 61 26.41 -9.42 -15.04
C VAL A 61 26.28 -7.92 -14.79
N MET A 62 26.93 -7.11 -15.63
CA MET A 62 26.85 -5.65 -15.60
C MET A 62 25.80 -5.15 -16.59
N ARG A 63 24.91 -4.25 -16.12
CA ARG A 63 23.93 -3.53 -16.95
C ARG A 63 24.05 -2.03 -16.76
N VAL A 64 23.98 -1.28 -17.85
CA VAL A 64 23.84 0.18 -17.81
C VAL A 64 22.35 0.50 -17.72
N ILE A 65 21.98 1.26 -16.69
CA ILE A 65 20.62 1.71 -16.46
C ILE A 65 20.58 3.22 -16.68
N GLY A 66 19.95 3.63 -17.78
CA GLY A 66 19.73 5.03 -18.10
C GLY A 66 18.69 5.66 -17.19
N ILE A 67 18.80 6.97 -16.97
CA ILE A 67 17.79 7.77 -16.29
C ILE A 67 17.28 8.83 -17.26
N THR A 68 15.96 9.03 -17.28
CA THR A 68 15.33 10.11 -18.05
C THR A 68 14.32 10.84 -17.21
N ILE A 69 13.93 12.03 -17.65
CA ILE A 69 13.07 12.95 -16.91
C ILE A 69 11.91 13.36 -17.81
N THR A 70 10.71 13.44 -17.23
CA THR A 70 9.54 14.01 -17.90
C THR A 70 8.97 15.13 -17.05
N ARG A 71 8.56 16.24 -17.67
CA ARG A 71 7.83 17.31 -16.99
C ARG A 71 6.44 16.80 -16.58
N ALA A 72 6.08 16.97 -15.32
CA ALA A 72 4.81 16.51 -14.76
C ALA A 72 4.20 17.64 -13.91
N GLY A 73 3.28 18.40 -14.48
CA GLY A 73 2.68 19.58 -13.85
C GLY A 73 3.74 20.60 -13.44
N PHE A 74 3.78 20.92 -12.14
CA PHE A 74 4.73 21.85 -11.53
C PHE A 74 6.10 21.23 -11.18
N GLY A 75 6.36 19.97 -11.56
CA GLY A 75 7.61 19.28 -11.22
C GLY A 75 8.16 18.38 -12.32
N TYR A 76 9.18 17.61 -11.94
CA TYR A 76 9.86 16.67 -12.81
C TYR A 76 9.77 15.26 -12.26
N ARG A 77 9.41 14.30 -13.12
CA ARG A 77 9.39 12.89 -12.78
C ARG A 77 10.56 12.18 -13.44
N ARG A 78 11.39 11.55 -12.61
CA ARG A 78 12.49 10.68 -13.06
C ARG A 78 11.97 9.28 -13.39
N TRP A 79 12.54 8.68 -14.42
CA TRP A 79 12.26 7.34 -14.90
C TRP A 79 13.57 6.60 -15.14
N TYR A 80 13.55 5.28 -14.96
CA TYR A 80 14.60 4.41 -15.46
C TYR A 80 14.32 4.02 -16.90
N ILE A 81 15.39 3.81 -17.65
CA ILE A 81 15.35 3.17 -18.95
C ILE A 81 15.71 1.70 -18.73
N CYS A 82 14.81 0.79 -19.11
CA CYS A 82 15.06 -0.63 -18.96
C CYS A 82 16.21 -1.07 -19.88
N PRO A 83 17.22 -1.81 -19.38
CA PRO A 83 18.36 -2.24 -20.20
C PRO A 83 17.98 -3.27 -21.28
N HIS A 84 16.82 -3.91 -21.17
CA HIS A 84 16.37 -4.93 -22.13
C HIS A 84 15.44 -4.38 -23.21
N CYS A 85 14.43 -3.58 -22.83
CA CYS A 85 13.40 -3.13 -23.76
C CYS A 85 13.48 -1.64 -24.09
N GLY A 86 14.41 -0.88 -23.49
CA GLY A 86 14.50 0.57 -23.64
C GLY A 86 13.31 1.36 -23.07
N GLY A 87 12.30 0.68 -22.51
CA GLY A 87 11.10 1.30 -22.00
C GLY A 87 11.36 2.16 -20.78
N ARG A 88 10.64 3.29 -20.70
CA ARG A 88 10.59 4.16 -19.51
C ARG A 88 9.78 3.50 -18.40
N VAL A 89 10.40 3.23 -17.26
CA VAL A 89 9.79 2.51 -16.13
C VAL A 89 10.11 3.18 -14.79
N ALA A 90 9.15 3.13 -13.86
CA ALA A 90 9.32 3.73 -12.53
C ALA A 90 10.09 2.83 -11.56
N LYS A 91 10.17 1.53 -11.85
CA LYS A 91 10.81 0.51 -11.02
C LYS A 91 11.50 -0.51 -11.90
N LEU A 92 12.68 -0.94 -11.48
CA LEU A 92 13.37 -2.13 -12.00
C LEU A 92 13.35 -3.21 -10.93
N PHE A 93 13.47 -4.46 -11.36
CA PHE A 93 13.46 -5.64 -10.52
C PHE A 93 14.78 -6.36 -10.69
N ILE A 94 15.35 -6.76 -9.56
CA ILE A 94 16.61 -7.47 -9.46
C ILE A 94 16.25 -8.95 -9.43
N GLY A 95 16.54 -9.67 -10.51
CA GLY A 95 16.46 -11.12 -10.56
C GLY A 95 17.78 -11.76 -10.12
N ARG A 96 17.79 -13.09 -9.97
CA ARG A 96 19.01 -13.84 -9.58
C ARG A 96 20.20 -13.69 -10.53
N LYS A 97 20.00 -13.29 -11.78
CA LYS A 97 21.09 -13.18 -12.77
C LYS A 97 21.16 -11.82 -13.46
N ASP A 98 20.11 -11.01 -13.38
CA ASP A 98 20.01 -9.82 -14.20
C ASP A 98 18.98 -8.82 -13.64
N ILE A 99 18.99 -7.59 -14.16
CA ILE A 99 18.11 -6.49 -13.74
C ILE A 99 17.24 -6.06 -14.91
N GLY A 100 15.92 -6.02 -14.68
CA GLY A 100 14.96 -5.77 -15.76
C GLY A 100 13.66 -5.15 -15.28
N CYS A 101 12.81 -4.77 -16.22
CA CYS A 101 11.51 -4.23 -15.88
C CYS A 101 10.47 -5.33 -15.66
N ARG A 102 9.30 -4.95 -15.12
CA ARG A 102 8.16 -5.85 -14.92
C ARG A 102 7.83 -6.68 -16.17
N LYS A 103 7.81 -6.04 -17.34
CA LYS A 103 7.41 -6.69 -18.60
C LYS A 103 8.46 -7.70 -19.06
N CYS A 104 9.74 -7.35 -19.00
CA CYS A 104 10.83 -8.26 -19.40
C CYS A 104 10.88 -9.51 -18.52
N TRP A 105 10.58 -9.37 -17.23
CA TRP A 105 10.50 -10.49 -16.29
C TRP A 105 9.12 -11.12 -16.17
N SER A 106 8.17 -10.75 -17.04
CA SER A 106 6.81 -11.29 -17.03
C SER A 106 6.16 -11.30 -15.65
N LEU A 107 6.45 -10.28 -14.84
CA LEU A 107 5.99 -10.23 -13.45
C LEU A 107 4.53 -9.82 -13.39
N HIS A 108 3.75 -10.55 -12.60
CA HIS A 108 2.35 -10.23 -12.34
C HIS A 108 2.21 -9.38 -11.07
N TYR A 109 1.15 -8.58 -10.99
CA TYR A 109 0.80 -7.99 -9.70
C TYR A 109 0.16 -9.06 -8.83
N ALA A 110 0.58 -9.18 -7.57
CA ALA A 110 -0.02 -10.12 -6.62
C ALA A 110 -1.54 -9.94 -6.55
N SER A 111 -2.01 -8.68 -6.64
CA SER A 111 -3.42 -8.35 -6.63
C SER A 111 -4.26 -8.93 -7.76
N GLN A 112 -3.64 -9.31 -8.90
CA GLN A 112 -4.34 -9.95 -10.02
C GLN A 112 -4.70 -11.41 -9.73
N SER A 113 -4.03 -12.04 -8.77
CA SER A 113 -4.25 -13.44 -8.39
C SER A 113 -4.85 -13.60 -6.99
N GLU A 114 -5.21 -12.51 -6.32
CA GLU A 114 -5.86 -12.58 -5.02
C GLU A 114 -7.29 -13.13 -5.16
N ASP A 115 -7.63 -14.06 -4.29
CA ASP A 115 -9.00 -14.54 -4.08
C ASP A 115 -9.84 -13.49 -3.33
N GLU A 116 -11.14 -13.76 -3.18
CA GLU A 116 -12.07 -12.83 -2.53
C GLU A 116 -11.65 -12.49 -1.10
N THR A 117 -11.24 -13.49 -0.32
CA THR A 117 -10.80 -13.34 1.07
C THR A 117 -9.57 -12.44 1.18
N ALA A 118 -8.55 -12.66 0.34
CA ALA A 118 -7.34 -11.83 0.29
C ALA A 118 -7.67 -10.40 -0.17
N ARG A 119 -8.59 -10.23 -1.14
CA ARG A 119 -9.04 -8.91 -1.59
C ARG A 119 -9.72 -8.12 -0.49
N LEU A 120 -10.62 -8.77 0.25
CA LEU A 120 -11.31 -8.17 1.39
C LEU A 120 -10.32 -7.83 2.50
N ARG A 121 -9.41 -8.74 2.84
CA ARG A 121 -8.35 -8.51 3.84
C ARG A 121 -7.56 -7.25 3.52
N ARG A 122 -6.99 -7.15 2.31
CA ARG A 122 -6.24 -5.97 1.86
C ARG A 122 -7.10 -4.70 1.85
N SER A 123 -8.38 -4.80 1.53
CA SER A 123 -9.32 -3.66 1.60
C SER A 123 -9.54 -3.18 3.04
N VAL A 124 -9.66 -4.10 4.01
CA VAL A 124 -9.78 -3.79 5.44
C VAL A 124 -8.51 -3.10 5.94
N TRP A 125 -7.33 -3.63 5.62
CA TRP A 125 -6.05 -3.02 5.99
C TRP A 125 -5.88 -1.62 5.42
N LYS A 126 -6.19 -1.43 4.13
CA LYS A 126 -6.15 -0.11 3.51
C LYS A 126 -7.07 0.87 4.24
N GLN A 127 -8.30 0.48 4.54
CA GLN A 127 -9.25 1.35 5.25
C GLN A 127 -8.83 1.68 6.68
N ARG A 128 -8.21 0.72 7.40
CA ARG A 128 -7.63 0.96 8.74
C ARG A 128 -6.46 1.92 8.67
N HIS A 129 -5.54 1.73 7.73
CA HIS A 129 -4.41 2.62 7.49
C HIS A 129 -4.86 4.04 7.10
N ASP A 130 -5.82 4.16 6.19
CA ASP A 130 -6.39 5.45 5.77
C ASP A 130 -7.11 6.21 6.91
N LEU A 131 -7.49 5.51 7.99
CA LEU A 131 -8.13 6.08 9.17
C LEU A 131 -7.11 6.45 10.25
N TRP A 132 -6.29 5.50 10.70
CA TRP A 132 -5.44 5.66 11.88
C TRP A 132 -3.95 5.78 11.58
N GLY A 133 -3.53 5.58 10.32
CA GLY A 133 -2.13 5.55 9.93
C GLY A 133 -1.38 4.34 10.48
N ASP A 134 -0.05 4.38 10.34
CA ASP A 134 0.86 3.37 10.89
C ASP A 134 1.17 3.60 12.38
N ASP A 135 0.92 4.82 12.89
CA ASP A 135 1.28 5.24 14.24
C ASP A 135 0.31 4.77 15.34
N TYR A 136 -0.71 3.99 14.97
CA TYR A 136 -1.69 3.43 15.90
C TYR A 136 -1.67 1.89 15.86
N PRO A 137 -0.75 1.24 16.60
CA PRO A 137 -0.57 -0.22 16.60
C PRO A 137 -1.85 -1.04 16.82
N PRO A 138 -2.83 -0.62 17.66
CA PRO A 138 -4.05 -1.40 17.84
C PRO A 138 -4.87 -1.59 16.56
N ALA A 139 -4.82 -0.64 15.61
CA ALA A 139 -5.48 -0.79 14.31
C ALA A 139 -4.81 -1.84 13.42
N GLY A 140 -3.54 -2.17 13.70
CA GLY A 140 -2.77 -3.20 13.01
C GLY A 140 -3.15 -4.63 13.36
N SER A 141 -4.13 -4.86 14.24
CA SER A 141 -4.67 -6.21 14.47
C SER A 141 -6.13 -6.29 14.03
N LEU A 142 -6.45 -7.28 13.19
CA LEU A 142 -7.82 -7.59 12.79
C LEU A 142 -8.66 -8.18 13.93
N LEU A 143 -8.02 -8.64 15.03
CA LEU A 143 -8.72 -9.11 16.22
C LEU A 143 -9.30 -7.96 17.05
N ASN A 144 -8.72 -6.76 16.91
CA ASN A 144 -9.21 -5.57 17.59
C ASN A 144 -10.36 -4.95 16.82
N SER A 145 -11.49 -4.74 17.49
CA SER A 145 -12.67 -4.14 16.89
C SER A 145 -12.46 -2.64 16.61
N PRO A 146 -12.74 -2.16 15.37
CA PRO A 146 -12.67 -0.73 15.03
C PRO A 146 -13.61 0.16 15.86
N LEU A 147 -14.60 -0.45 16.51
CA LEU A 147 -15.57 0.26 17.36
C LEU A 147 -14.91 0.89 18.60
N LYS A 148 -13.81 0.30 19.07
CA LYS A 148 -13.08 0.74 20.27
C LYS A 148 -12.02 1.80 19.98
N PHE A 149 -11.75 2.09 18.72
CA PHE A 149 -10.68 3.01 18.37
C PHE A 149 -11.14 4.46 18.41
N PRO A 150 -10.29 5.38 18.91
CA PRO A 150 -10.61 6.79 18.94
C PRO A 150 -10.67 7.34 17.51
N LYS A 151 -11.38 8.46 17.38
CA LYS A 151 -11.41 9.22 16.14
C LYS A 151 -10.06 9.90 15.90
N PRO A 152 -9.51 9.85 14.68
CA PRO A 152 -8.28 10.58 14.31
C PRO A 152 -8.43 12.10 14.45
N ALA A 153 -7.36 12.76 14.87
CA ALA A 153 -7.30 14.22 14.95
C ALA A 153 -7.56 14.87 13.58
N GLY A 154 -8.23 16.02 13.56
CA GLY A 154 -8.51 16.79 12.33
C GLY A 154 -9.59 16.21 11.41
N MET A 155 -10.14 15.01 11.67
CA MET A 155 -11.27 14.48 10.89
C MET A 155 -12.60 15.04 11.41
N ARG A 156 -13.61 15.25 10.55
CA ARG A 156 -14.99 15.53 11.00
C ARG A 156 -15.65 14.23 11.51
N TRP A 157 -16.47 14.31 12.56
CA TRP A 157 -17.17 13.15 13.13
C TRP A 157 -18.01 12.39 12.09
N ASP A 158 -18.78 13.09 11.27
CA ASP A 158 -19.60 12.46 10.23
C ASP A 158 -18.77 11.70 9.19
N THR A 159 -17.62 12.25 8.80
CA THR A 159 -16.70 11.60 7.87
C THR A 159 -16.08 10.36 8.48
N PHE A 160 -15.69 10.45 9.75
CA PHE A 160 -15.15 9.33 10.50
C PHE A 160 -16.15 8.17 10.57
N GLU A 161 -17.41 8.44 10.93
CA GLU A 161 -18.40 7.37 11.04
C GLU A 161 -18.74 6.75 9.68
N LYS A 162 -18.82 7.55 8.61
CA LYS A 162 -19.01 7.02 7.25
C LYS A 162 -17.85 6.08 6.84
N LYS A 163 -16.61 6.46 7.13
CA LYS A 163 -15.45 5.61 6.87
C LYS A 163 -15.44 4.36 7.75
N ARG A 164 -15.75 4.49 9.04
CA ARG A 164 -15.80 3.40 10.02
C ARG A 164 -16.91 2.38 9.70
N SER A 165 -18.10 2.84 9.32
CA SER A 165 -19.20 1.95 8.91
C SER A 165 -18.88 1.16 7.63
N ARG A 166 -18.21 1.79 6.65
CA ARG A 166 -17.69 1.10 5.46
C ARG A 166 -16.64 0.03 5.82
N LEU A 167 -15.74 0.35 6.75
CA LEU A 167 -14.74 -0.57 7.26
C LEU A 167 -15.41 -1.79 7.92
N LEU A 168 -16.37 -1.57 8.82
CA LEU A 168 -17.10 -2.64 9.50
C LEU A 168 -17.84 -3.57 8.52
N LYS A 169 -18.43 -3.03 7.44
CA LYS A 169 -19.06 -3.83 6.37
C LYS A 169 -18.04 -4.68 5.61
N THR A 170 -16.84 -4.17 5.39
CA THR A 170 -15.78 -4.91 4.69
C THR A 170 -15.22 -6.02 5.59
N GLU A 171 -15.02 -5.69 6.87
CA GLU A 171 -14.52 -6.62 7.88
C GLU A 171 -15.52 -7.74 8.18
N SER A 172 -16.82 -7.43 8.20
CA SER A 172 -17.88 -8.43 8.31
C SER A 172 -17.89 -9.43 7.15
N ALA A 173 -17.68 -8.95 5.92
CA ALA A 173 -17.58 -9.81 4.75
C ALA A 173 -16.33 -10.70 4.82
N TYR A 174 -15.19 -10.15 5.22
CA TYR A 174 -13.95 -10.89 5.38
C TYR A 174 -14.09 -12.05 6.38
N TRP A 175 -14.61 -11.77 7.58
CA TRP A 175 -14.76 -12.80 8.62
C TRP A 175 -15.80 -13.87 8.25
N ARG A 176 -16.86 -13.51 7.53
CA ARG A 176 -17.84 -14.48 7.01
C ARG A 176 -17.22 -15.52 6.06
N LEU A 177 -16.24 -15.13 5.24
CA LEU A 177 -15.56 -16.05 4.33
C LEU A 177 -14.46 -16.87 5.02
N LYS A 178 -13.82 -16.33 6.06
CA LYS A 178 -12.67 -16.97 6.71
C LYS A 178 -13.08 -18.11 7.66
N GLU A 179 -14.24 -18.02 8.31
CA GLU A 179 -14.70 -19.01 9.28
C GLU A 179 -16.08 -19.59 8.90
N PRO A 180 -16.13 -20.64 8.05
CA PRO A 180 -17.41 -21.24 7.66
C PRO A 180 -18.03 -22.16 8.74
N ARG A 181 -17.38 -22.40 9.89
CA ARG A 181 -17.78 -23.48 10.83
C ARG A 181 -18.52 -23.07 12.11
N ASP A 182 -18.45 -21.83 12.59
CA ASP A 182 -19.14 -21.39 13.82
C ASP A 182 -19.94 -20.07 13.66
N ALA A 183 -20.81 -20.05 12.66
CA ALA A 183 -21.66 -18.89 12.34
C ALA A 183 -22.50 -18.36 13.52
N LYS A 184 -22.77 -19.15 14.57
CA LYS A 184 -23.66 -18.77 15.69
C LYS A 184 -23.04 -17.77 16.66
N GLY A 185 -21.78 -17.97 17.06
CA GLY A 185 -21.08 -17.07 17.98
C GLY A 185 -20.76 -15.73 17.31
N PHE A 186 -20.29 -15.80 16.06
CA PHE A 186 -19.96 -14.63 15.27
C PHE A 186 -21.20 -13.84 14.85
N ALA A 187 -22.30 -14.48 14.43
CA ALA A 187 -23.56 -13.78 14.15
C ALA A 187 -24.10 -13.03 15.37
N ARG A 188 -23.79 -13.46 16.61
CA ARG A 188 -24.14 -12.69 17.82
C ARG A 188 -23.29 -11.43 17.96
N VAL A 189 -21.98 -11.52 17.72
CA VAL A 189 -21.07 -10.35 17.72
C VAL A 189 -21.45 -9.38 16.61
N MET A 190 -21.77 -9.89 15.42
CA MET A 190 -22.18 -9.09 14.27
C MET A 190 -23.56 -8.46 14.46
N ARG A 191 -24.55 -9.16 15.03
CA ARG A 191 -25.84 -8.55 15.42
C ARG A 191 -25.65 -7.44 16.43
N LYS A 192 -24.73 -7.58 17.39
CA LYS A 192 -24.38 -6.50 18.33
C LYS A 192 -23.73 -5.32 17.62
N ALA A 193 -22.80 -5.57 16.68
CA ALA A 193 -22.17 -4.52 15.89
C ALA A 193 -23.19 -3.79 14.99
N GLU A 194 -24.09 -4.51 14.32
CA GLU A 194 -25.17 -3.94 13.50
C GLU A 194 -26.19 -3.16 14.35
N ALA A 195 -26.54 -3.66 15.53
CA ALA A 195 -27.39 -2.94 16.48
C ALA A 195 -26.72 -1.66 16.98
N SER A 196 -25.42 -1.69 17.26
CA SER A 196 -24.63 -0.49 17.59
C SER A 196 -24.60 0.50 16.42
N MET A 197 -24.43 0.03 15.17
CA MET A 197 -24.47 0.91 14.00
C MET A 197 -25.85 1.57 13.83
N ARG A 198 -26.94 0.81 13.99
CA ARG A 198 -28.32 1.35 13.92
C ARG A 198 -28.63 2.31 15.06
N SER A 199 -28.17 2.00 16.27
CA SER A 199 -28.26 2.88 17.45
C SER A 199 -27.53 4.20 17.18
N PHE A 200 -26.31 4.13 16.64
CA PHE A 200 -25.51 5.29 16.31
C PHE A 200 -26.14 6.12 15.18
N GLU A 201 -26.63 5.49 14.11
CA GLU A 201 -27.35 6.17 13.03
C GLU A 201 -28.60 6.90 13.54
N ARG A 202 -29.34 6.29 14.48
CA ARG A 202 -30.48 6.94 15.14
C ARG A 202 -30.05 8.11 16.02
N ALA A 203 -28.98 7.96 16.80
CA ALA A 203 -28.44 9.02 17.64
C ALA A 203 -27.92 10.21 16.82
N SER A 204 -27.21 9.94 15.72
CA SER A 204 -26.74 10.95 14.77
C SER A 204 -27.90 11.69 14.11
N LYS A 205 -28.95 10.98 13.64
CA LYS A 205 -30.17 11.62 13.11
C LYS A 205 -30.84 12.52 14.16
N LYS A 206 -31.01 12.02 15.38
CA LYS A 206 -31.64 12.78 16.48
C LYS A 206 -30.86 14.03 16.87
N ALA A 207 -29.53 13.95 16.91
CA ALA A 207 -28.66 15.11 17.15
C ALA A 207 -28.81 16.16 16.04
N ASN A 208 -28.88 15.73 14.78
CA ASN A 208 -29.06 16.64 13.65
C ASN A 208 -30.45 17.31 13.64
N THR A 209 -31.50 16.58 14.01
CA THR A 209 -32.85 17.14 14.16
C THR A 209 -32.92 18.15 15.30
N ARG A 210 -32.26 17.88 16.44
CA ARG A 210 -32.23 18.79 17.59
C ARG A 210 -31.52 20.11 17.27
N LEU A 211 -30.38 20.03 16.59
CA LEU A 211 -29.66 21.22 16.11
C LEU A 211 -30.50 22.04 15.13
N SER A 212 -31.27 21.40 14.25
CA SER A 212 -32.19 22.09 13.34
C SER A 212 -33.33 22.81 14.08
N VAL A 213 -33.89 22.22 15.14
CA VAL A 213 -34.99 22.81 15.92
C VAL A 213 -34.49 23.98 16.77
N GLU A 214 -33.30 23.86 17.37
CA GLU A 214 -32.66 24.95 18.13
C GLU A 214 -32.31 26.13 17.22
N HIS A 215 -31.88 25.88 15.98
CA HIS A 215 -31.61 26.92 14.98
C HIS A 215 -32.88 27.65 14.49
N VAL A 216 -34.02 26.97 14.46
CA VAL A 216 -35.32 27.57 14.11
C VAL A 216 -35.87 28.40 15.28
N ARG A 217 -35.70 27.93 16.52
CA ARG A 217 -36.10 28.68 17.73
C ARG A 217 -35.26 29.92 17.99
N ALA A 218 -34.00 29.96 17.56
CA ALA A 218 -33.14 31.13 17.68
C ALA A 218 -33.38 32.22 16.61
N LYS A 219 -34.31 31.99 15.67
CA LYS A 219 -34.68 32.92 14.58
C LYS A 219 -36.07 33.55 14.74
N ILE A 220 -36.78 33.23 15.81
CA ILE A 220 -38.05 33.85 16.23
C ILE A 220 -37.73 34.77 17.41
#